data_AF-A0A945VTF9-F1
#
_entry.id   AF-A0A945VTF9-F1
#
_cell.length_a   1.000
_cell.length_b   1.000
_cell.length_c   1.000
_cell.angle_alpha   90.00
_cell.angle_beta   90.00
_cell.angle_gamma   90.00
#
_symmetry.space_group_name_H-M   'P 1'
#
loop_
_entity.id
_entity.type
_entity.pdbx_description
1 polymer ?
#
loop_
_entity_poly.entity_id
_entity_poly.type
_entity_poly.pdbx_seq_one_letter_code
_entity_poly.pdbx_strand_id
1 'polypeptide(L)'
;MTEEPIQAEPVFNITDDDKLWAMLGYMPFIGAIVAILALIMEDKKTRPYIKFHAVQSLSLHVLNGIISGILSFVIIGVCTGILGILYMIFIGVKAYQGENVEVPFVTQFIKDQGWA
;
A
#
# COMPACT_ATOMS: atom_id res chain seq x y z
N MET A 1 22.38 10.96 -60.66
CA MET A 1 21.61 11.10 -59.42
C MET A 1 21.97 9.90 -58.57
N THR A 2 22.90 10.08 -57.65
CA THR A 2 23.26 9.04 -56.66
C THR A 2 22.14 9.02 -55.63
N GLU A 3 21.40 7.92 -55.60
CA GLU A 3 20.35 7.67 -54.63
C GLU A 3 20.98 7.55 -53.23
N GLU A 4 20.69 8.51 -52.36
CA GLU A 4 20.98 8.46 -50.94
C GLU A 4 20.25 7.24 -50.33
N PRO A 5 20.90 6.42 -49.50
CA PRO A 5 20.20 5.34 -48.82
C PRO A 5 19.23 5.95 -47.80
N ILE A 6 17.93 5.73 -48.03
CA ILE A 6 16.87 6.07 -47.09
C ILE A 6 17.13 5.30 -45.79
N GLN A 7 17.68 6.00 -44.80
CA GLN A 7 17.87 5.50 -43.45
C GLN A 7 16.49 5.38 -42.80
N ALA A 8 15.90 4.19 -42.83
CA ALA A 8 14.68 3.91 -42.08
C ALA A 8 15.01 3.99 -40.58
N GLU A 9 14.69 5.11 -39.94
CA GLU A 9 14.83 5.24 -38.49
C GLU A 9 13.92 4.21 -37.79
N PRO A 10 14.39 3.52 -36.73
CA PRO A 10 13.54 2.60 -36.00
C PRO A 10 12.41 3.39 -35.30
N VAL A 11 11.19 2.90 -35.44
CA VAL A 11 9.89 3.52 -35.08
C VAL A 11 9.67 3.70 -33.54
N PHE A 12 10.74 3.76 -32.74
CA PHE A 12 10.71 3.97 -31.30
C PHE A 12 11.76 5.00 -30.87
N ASN A 13 11.54 6.27 -31.21
CA ASN A 13 12.31 7.35 -30.60
C ASN A 13 11.73 7.65 -29.20
N ILE A 14 12.26 6.97 -28.19
CA ILE A 14 11.96 7.21 -26.77
C ILE A 14 12.64 8.52 -26.34
N THR A 15 11.84 9.52 -25.99
CA THR A 15 12.34 10.83 -25.57
C THR A 15 12.68 10.83 -24.08
N ASP A 16 13.42 11.85 -23.63
CA ASP A 16 13.70 12.02 -22.20
C ASP A 16 12.43 12.34 -21.39
N ASP A 17 11.43 12.99 -22.01
CA ASP A 17 10.10 13.16 -21.41
C ASP A 17 9.41 11.80 -21.19
N ASP A 18 9.45 10.88 -22.16
CA ASP A 18 8.88 9.53 -21.98
C ASP A 18 9.51 8.79 -20.80
N LYS A 19 10.84 8.89 -20.66
CA LYS A 19 11.60 8.28 -19.56
C LYS A 19 11.22 8.91 -18.22
N LEU A 20 11.04 10.24 -18.19
CA LEU A 20 10.61 10.96 -16.99
C LEU A 20 9.23 10.48 -16.55
N TRP A 21 8.25 10.46 -17.45
CA TRP A 21 6.88 10.02 -17.12
C TRP A 21 6.82 8.55 -16.72
N ALA A 22 7.60 7.69 -17.39
CA ALA A 22 7.74 6.29 -17.00
C ALA A 22 8.27 6.17 -15.56
N MET A 23 9.37 6.86 -15.24
CA MET A 23 9.97 6.84 -13.89
C MET A 23 9.01 7.38 -12.82
N LEU A 24 8.32 8.49 -13.09
CA LEU A 24 7.41 9.11 -12.13
C LEU A 24 6.26 8.18 -11.74
N GLY A 25 5.77 7.33 -12.65
CA GLY A 25 4.75 6.32 -12.34
C GLY A 25 5.20 5.34 -11.24
N TYR A 26 6.50 5.07 -11.11
CA TYR A 26 7.04 4.19 -10.06
C TYR A 26 7.42 4.91 -8.77
N MET A 27 7.29 6.23 -8.69
CA MET A 27 7.66 6.99 -7.51
C MET A 27 6.80 6.57 -6.31
N PRO A 28 7.37 6.34 -5.12
CA PRO A 28 6.57 6.03 -3.93
C PRO A 28 5.62 7.18 -3.59
N PHE A 29 4.45 6.84 -3.04
CA PHE A 29 3.37 7.75 -2.60
C PHE A 29 2.64 8.53 -3.71
N ILE A 30 3.37 9.08 -4.69
CA ILE A 30 2.78 9.88 -5.78
C ILE A 30 2.66 9.12 -7.10
N GLY A 31 3.39 8.01 -7.28
CA GLY A 31 3.50 7.33 -8.56
C GLY A 31 2.19 6.73 -9.05
N ALA A 32 1.34 6.20 -8.16
CA ALA A 32 0.00 5.76 -8.54
C ALA A 32 -0.84 6.90 -9.14
N ILE A 33 -0.76 8.11 -8.57
CA ILE A 33 -1.47 9.28 -9.09
C ILE A 33 -0.88 9.70 -10.43
N VAL A 34 0.45 9.76 -10.54
CA VAL A 34 1.13 10.14 -11.79
C VAL A 34 0.84 9.15 -12.92
N ALA A 35 0.82 7.85 -12.62
CA ALA A 35 0.47 6.81 -13.58
C ALA A 35 -0.97 6.96 -14.09
N ILE A 36 -1.92 7.26 -13.20
CA ILE A 36 -3.31 7.56 -13.58
C ILE A 36 -3.37 8.80 -14.48
N LEU A 37 -2.67 9.88 -14.10
CA LEU A 37 -2.60 11.10 -14.90
C LEU A 37 -2.04 10.83 -16.30
N ALA A 38 -0.95 10.07 -16.41
CA ALA A 38 -0.35 9.68 -17.68
C ALA A 38 -1.30 8.86 -18.58
N LEU A 39 -2.22 8.09 -18.00
CA LEU A 39 -3.22 7.30 -18.74
C LEU A 39 -4.43 8.13 -19.20
N ILE A 40 -4.71 9.24 -18.52
CA ILE A 40 -5.81 10.15 -18.88
C ILE A 40 -5.35 11.20 -19.90
N MET A 41 -4.13 11.72 -19.74
CA MET A 41 -3.54 12.75 -20.60
C MET A 41 -3.36 12.25 -22.04
N GLU A 42 -3.87 13.00 -23.03
CA GLU A 42 -3.91 12.56 -24.42
C GLU A 42 -2.52 12.49 -25.08
N ASP A 43 -1.67 13.45 -24.75
CA ASP A 43 -0.27 13.52 -25.20
C ASP A 43 0.59 12.40 -24.60
N LYS A 44 0.23 11.91 -23.40
CA LYS A 44 0.98 10.85 -22.71
C LYS A 44 0.46 9.45 -23.02
N LYS A 45 -0.86 9.23 -23.04
CA LYS A 45 -1.49 7.91 -23.27
C LYS A 45 -1.27 7.36 -24.68
N THR A 46 -0.98 8.23 -25.65
CA THR A 46 -0.73 7.87 -27.05
C THR A 46 0.69 7.35 -27.26
N ARG A 47 1.64 7.66 -26.36
CA ARG A 47 3.03 7.15 -26.40
C ARG A 47 3.05 5.71 -25.87
N PRO A 48 3.42 4.70 -26.69
CA PRO A 48 3.41 3.30 -26.27
C PRO A 48 4.27 3.02 -25.03
N TYR A 49 5.43 3.69 -24.92
CA TYR A 49 6.36 3.54 -23.80
C TYR A 49 5.77 4.03 -22.48
N ILE A 50 5.23 5.26 -22.47
CA ILE A 50 4.58 5.84 -21.28
C ILE A 50 3.38 4.99 -20.88
N LYS A 51 2.52 4.61 -21.83
CA LYS A 51 1.31 3.80 -21.55
C LYS A 51 1.66 2.47 -20.89
N PHE A 52 2.68 1.77 -21.38
CA PHE A 52 3.12 0.50 -20.80
C PHE A 52 3.56 0.67 -19.33
N HIS A 53 4.48 1.61 -19.08
CA HIS A 53 5.02 1.84 -17.74
C HIS A 53 3.98 2.42 -16.78
N ALA A 54 3.05 3.23 -17.25
CA ALA A 54 1.94 3.74 -16.44
C ALA A 54 0.99 2.60 -15.99
N VAL A 55 0.59 1.69 -16.89
CA VAL A 55 -0.24 0.54 -16.51
C VAL A 55 0.51 -0.40 -15.57
N GLN A 56 1.78 -0.68 -15.86
CA GLN A 56 2.61 -1.57 -15.04
C GLN A 56 2.80 -1.01 -13.62
N SER A 57 3.21 0.26 -13.52
CA SER A 57 3.44 0.91 -12.22
C SER A 57 2.15 1.04 -11.40
N LEU A 58 1.01 1.34 -12.03
CA LEU A 58 -0.28 1.36 -11.35
C LEU A 58 -0.65 -0.03 -10.81
N SER A 59 -0.44 -1.08 -11.61
CA SER A 59 -0.70 -2.47 -11.19
C SER A 59 0.16 -2.86 -9.99
N LEU A 60 1.45 -2.49 -10.00
CA LEU A 60 2.36 -2.74 -8.89
C LEU A 60 1.94 -2.01 -7.61
N HIS A 61 1.49 -0.75 -7.71
CA HIS A 61 0.99 -0.01 -6.56
C HIS A 61 -0.23 -0.69 -5.92
N VAL A 62 -1.17 -1.15 -6.74
CA VAL A 62 -2.37 -1.87 -6.26
C VAL A 62 -1.98 -3.19 -5.60
N LEU A 63 -1.14 -4.00 -6.26
CA LEU A 63 -0.67 -5.28 -5.71
C LEU A 63 0.08 -5.09 -4.38
N ASN A 64 0.99 -4.11 -4.34
CA ASN A 64 1.74 -3.78 -3.13
C ASN A 64 0.80 -3.30 -2.01
N GLY A 65 -0.23 -2.51 -2.33
CA GLY A 65 -1.24 -2.06 -1.36
C GLY A 65 -2.03 -3.22 -0.76
N ILE A 66 -2.43 -4.20 -1.58
CA ILE A 66 -3.14 -5.40 -1.12
C ILE A 66 -2.25 -6.26 -0.23
N ILE A 67 -1.02 -6.57 -0.68
CA ILE A 67 -0.06 -7.38 0.09
C ILE A 67 0.25 -6.70 1.43
N SER A 68 0.55 -5.40 1.40
CA SER A 68 0.86 -4.62 2.61
C SER A 68 -0.35 -4.57 3.55
N GLY A 69 -1.55 -4.41 3.01
CA GLY A 69 -2.80 -4.43 3.77
C GLY A 69 -3.00 -5.76 4.50
N ILE A 70 -2.84 -6.88 3.80
CA ILE A 70 -2.98 -8.22 4.38
C ILE A 70 -1.92 -8.43 5.47
N LEU A 71 -0.66 -8.09 5.19
CA LEU A 71 0.44 -8.29 6.14
C LEU A 71 0.30 -7.40 7.38
N SER A 72 -0.33 -6.23 7.26
CA SER A 72 -0.58 -5.33 8.39
C SER A 72 -1.42 -5.97 9.49
N PHE A 73 -2.42 -6.80 9.14
CA PHE A 73 -3.23 -7.51 10.13
C PHE A 73 -2.40 -8.49 10.95
N VAL A 74 -1.42 -9.14 10.34
CA VAL A 74 -0.52 -10.07 11.03
C VAL A 74 0.37 -9.30 12.02
N ILE A 75 0.97 -8.19 11.58
CA ILE A 75 1.86 -7.40 12.43
C ILE A 75 1.09 -6.74 13.58
N ILE A 76 -0.06 -6.10 13.29
CA ILE A 76 -0.93 -5.51 14.32
C ILE A 76 -1.45 -6.58 15.26
N GLY A 77 -1.84 -7.76 14.74
CA GLY A 77 -2.30 -8.90 15.53
C GLY A 77 -1.23 -9.42 16.50
N VAL A 78 0.03 -9.50 16.07
CA VAL A 78 1.14 -9.90 16.94
C VAL A 78 1.38 -8.86 18.04
N CYS A 79 1.45 -7.58 17.70
CA CYS A 79 1.68 -6.52 18.68
C CYS A 79 0.53 -6.43 19.72
N THR A 80 -0.71 -6.48 19.26
CA THR A 80 -1.89 -6.44 20.14
C THR A 80 -2.05 -7.73 20.96
N GLY A 81 -1.70 -8.88 20.39
CA GLY A 81 -1.69 -10.16 21.09
C GLY A 81 -0.69 -10.19 22.24
N ILE A 82 0.54 -9.72 22.03
CA ILE A 82 1.56 -9.64 23.09
C ILE A 82 1.10 -8.69 24.21
N LEU A 83 0.61 -7.50 23.86
CA LEU A 83 0.08 -6.56 24.84
C LEU A 83 -1.11 -7.14 25.63
N GLY A 84 -2.00 -7.88 24.95
CA GLY A 84 -3.12 -8.56 25.58
C GLY A 84 -2.68 -9.61 26.61
N ILE A 85 -1.66 -10.42 26.27
CA ILE A 85 -1.10 -11.41 27.19
C ILE A 85 -0.49 -10.72 28.42
N LEU A 86 0.30 -9.66 28.22
CA LEU A 86 0.91 -8.92 29.33
C LEU A 86 -0.15 -8.28 30.23
N TYR A 87 -1.21 -7.72 29.64
CA TYR A 87 -2.33 -7.14 30.38
C TYR A 87 -3.07 -8.18 31.21
N MET A 88 -3.34 -9.37 30.66
CA MET A 88 -3.98 -10.47 31.40
C MET A 88 -3.12 -10.95 32.58
N ILE A 89 -1.80 -11.07 32.39
CA ILE A 89 -0.87 -11.41 33.48
C ILE A 89 -0.92 -10.33 34.57
N PHE A 90 -0.89 -9.05 34.19
CA PHE A 90 -0.96 -7.93 35.13
C PHE A 90 -2.24 -7.97 35.99
N ILE A 91 -3.41 -8.12 35.36
CA ILE A 91 -4.68 -8.22 36.10
C ILE A 91 -4.72 -9.48 36.96
N GLY A 92 -4.19 -10.61 36.47
CA GLY A 92 -4.11 -11.86 37.23
C GLY A 92 -3.27 -11.72 38.50
N VAL A 93 -2.14 -11.01 38.44
CA VAL A 93 -1.32 -10.69 39.62
C VAL A 93 -2.11 -9.81 40.60
N LYS A 94 -2.83 -8.80 40.11
CA LYS A 94 -3.67 -7.93 40.95
C LYS A 94 -4.83 -8.70 41.62
N ALA A 95 -5.46 -9.60 40.88
CA ALA A 95 -6.48 -10.49 41.44
C ALA A 95 -5.89 -11.42 42.51
N TYR A 96 -4.67 -11.94 42.33
CA TYR A 96 -3.97 -12.71 43.36
C TYR A 96 -3.68 -11.91 44.64
N GLN A 97 -3.51 -10.59 44.51
CA GLN A 97 -3.35 -9.66 45.65
C GLN A 97 -4.68 -9.31 46.32
N GLY A 98 -5.82 -9.82 45.82
CA GLY A 98 -7.16 -9.51 46.34
C GLY A 98 -7.71 -8.16 45.86
N GLU A 99 -7.08 -7.52 44.87
CA GLU A 99 -7.57 -6.28 44.27
C GLU A 99 -8.55 -6.58 43.12
N ASN A 100 -9.74 -5.98 43.17
CA ASN A 100 -10.69 -6.02 42.05
C ASN A 100 -10.34 -4.94 41.03
N VAL A 101 -9.74 -5.34 39.91
CA VAL A 101 -9.41 -4.44 38.80
C VAL A 101 -10.63 -4.27 37.90
N GLU A 102 -11.14 -3.05 37.79
CA GLU A 102 -12.18 -2.74 36.81
C GLU A 102 -11.56 -2.61 35.41
N VAL A 103 -11.79 -3.63 34.59
CA VAL A 103 -11.48 -3.62 33.16
C VAL A 103 -12.58 -2.83 32.44
N PRO A 104 -12.27 -1.70 31.77
CA PRO A 104 -13.27 -0.92 31.04
C PRO A 104 -13.91 -1.76 29.94
N PHE A 105 -15.19 -1.51 29.67
CA PHE A 105 -16.08 -2.29 28.79
C PHE A 105 -16.38 -3.72 29.29
N VAL A 106 -15.37 -4.51 29.67
CA VAL A 106 -15.57 -5.91 30.09
C VAL A 106 -16.28 -5.98 31.44
N THR A 107 -15.83 -5.20 32.44
CA THR A 107 -16.44 -5.20 33.78
C THR A 107 -17.86 -4.68 33.73
N GLN A 108 -18.11 -3.63 32.93
CA GLN A 108 -19.46 -3.09 32.74
C GLN A 108 -20.38 -4.13 32.08
N PHE A 109 -19.89 -4.81 31.04
CA PHE A 109 -20.64 -5.88 30.38
C PHE A 109 -20.98 -7.03 31.33
N ILE A 110 -20.02 -7.49 32.16
CA ILE A 110 -20.25 -8.54 33.17
C ILE A 110 -21.37 -8.13 34.14
N LYS A 111 -21.33 -6.88 34.65
CA LYS A 111 -22.34 -6.33 35.55
C LYS A 111 -23.70 -6.23 34.88
N ASP A 112 -23.76 -5.75 33.63
CA ASP A 112 -25.00 -5.60 32.87
C ASP A 112 -25.65 -6.96 32.54
N GLN A 113 -24.86 -8.02 32.40
CA GLN A 113 -25.35 -9.40 32.21
C GLN A 113 -25.75 -10.09 33.53
N GLY A 114 -25.49 -9.48 34.69
CA GLY A 114 -25.78 -10.06 36.00
C GLY A 114 -24.90 -11.27 36.35
N TRP A 115 -23.71 -11.38 35.75
CA TRP A 115 -22.76 -12.47 36.05
C TRP A 115 -21.99 -12.23 37.36
N ALA A 116 -21.84 -10.97 37.75
CA ALA A 116 -21.28 -10.52 39.02
C ALA A 116 -21.86 -9.15 39.40
#